data_AF-A0A0A6PHU5-F1
#
_entry.id   AF-A0A0A6PHU5-F1
#
_cell.length_a   1.000
_cell.length_b   1.000
_cell.length_c   1.000
_cell.angle_alpha   90.00
_cell.angle_beta   90.00
_cell.angle_gamma   90.00
#
_symmetry.space_group_name_H-M   'P 1'
#
loop_
_entity.id
_entity.type
_entity.pdbx_description
1 polymer ?
#
loop_
_entity_poly.entity_id
_entity_poly.type
_entity_poly.pdbx_seq_one_letter_code
_entity_poly.pdbx_strand_id
1 'polypeptide(L)'
;MRVIHNKQEMLKKLIHNIGLAPTLIKKSPSILMDQLIAEYLRHALYTLTHGSTTVQPVFVTKLTNQVRCQLTPLWPDIFQNANADDPIRRVLEQLKQVGDVAELGDGYWLPTPLRLVRLLNNRQILLIGGVDTKSLITRFGDIVQPMGFVRRIKPSADIKHLINAGIDWQHFEDWVGETEKADIGIWTRNLLDEARKRLKPSGSDLTDFEVYMPCLSQTNLQYYRWISVQKLKKVPKEIVLCRFKQTFVTYCLGRLTGEKSVRLHRESELGQEIEIRKLLYGLDALYKCPTKAKFEQLNDKKGKLIFRSWLPATQRRLLLALGHEVSSRLSLSYEVSSDFQKDIFSQIQKLGIKIIEEK
;
A
#
# COMPACT_ATOMS: atom_id res chain seq x y z
N MET A 1 5.08 40.89 -6.55
CA MET A 1 3.90 40.84 -5.65
C MET A 1 2.62 40.34 -6.33
N ARG A 2 2.26 40.75 -7.56
CA ARG A 2 1.03 40.30 -8.26
C ARG A 2 0.94 38.79 -8.57
N VAL A 3 2.07 38.13 -8.88
CA VAL A 3 2.09 36.69 -9.24
C VAL A 3 1.72 35.78 -8.06
N ILE A 4 2.15 36.13 -6.84
CA ILE A 4 1.88 35.34 -5.62
C ILE A 4 0.39 35.42 -5.25
N HIS A 5 -0.23 36.59 -5.43
CA HIS A 5 -1.66 36.79 -5.18
C HIS A 5 -2.53 35.92 -6.10
N ASN A 6 -2.17 35.87 -7.39
CA ASN A 6 -2.87 35.05 -8.38
C ASN A 6 -2.79 33.54 -8.06
N LYS A 7 -1.62 33.04 -7.64
CA LYS A 7 -1.45 31.61 -7.31
C LYS A 7 -2.30 31.18 -6.11
N GLN A 8 -2.39 32.01 -5.06
CA GLN A 8 -3.20 31.69 -3.88
C GLN A 8 -4.70 31.70 -4.19
N GLU A 9 -5.17 32.65 -5.01
CA GLU A 9 -6.56 32.69 -5.45
C GLU A 9 -6.91 31.49 -6.36
N MET A 10 -6.04 31.16 -7.31
CA MET A 10 -6.18 29.96 -8.13
C MET A 10 -6.26 28.71 -7.25
N LEU A 11 -5.37 28.56 -6.28
CA LEU A 11 -5.37 27.42 -5.36
C LEU A 11 -6.67 27.33 -4.56
N LYS A 12 -7.18 28.45 -4.04
CA LYS A 12 -8.48 28.51 -3.34
C LYS A 12 -9.62 28.07 -4.25
N LYS A 13 -9.67 28.58 -5.49
CA LYS A 13 -10.68 28.19 -6.48
C LYS A 13 -10.60 26.69 -6.81
N LEU A 14 -9.40 26.16 -6.99
CA LEU A 14 -9.19 24.75 -7.30
C LEU A 14 -9.62 23.85 -6.13
N ILE A 15 -9.24 24.19 -4.89
CA ILE A 15 -9.65 23.47 -3.67
C ILE A 15 -11.18 23.45 -3.54
N HIS A 16 -11.83 24.61 -3.74
CA HIS A 16 -13.29 24.71 -3.71
C HIS A 16 -13.94 23.86 -4.81
N ASN A 17 -13.39 23.90 -6.03
CA ASN A 17 -13.95 23.22 -7.20
C ASN A 17 -13.92 21.69 -7.12
N ILE A 18 -13.11 21.11 -6.23
CA ILE A 18 -13.01 19.66 -6.03
C ILE A 18 -13.57 19.21 -4.67
N GLY A 19 -14.23 20.12 -3.93
CA GLY A 19 -14.90 19.79 -2.66
C GLY A 19 -13.96 19.60 -1.47
N LEU A 20 -12.73 20.12 -1.55
CA LEU A 20 -11.78 20.07 -0.44
C LEU A 20 -11.96 21.27 0.50
N ALA A 21 -11.66 21.07 1.79
CA ALA A 21 -11.78 22.14 2.78
C ALA A 21 -10.67 23.21 2.61
N PRO A 22 -10.98 24.52 2.76
CA PRO A 22 -9.97 25.59 2.68
C PRO A 22 -8.84 25.46 3.72
N THR A 23 -9.10 24.77 4.83
CA THR A 23 -8.11 24.50 5.88
C THR A 23 -6.91 23.69 5.40
N LEU A 24 -7.03 22.98 4.27
CA LEU A 24 -5.93 22.23 3.66
C LEU A 24 -4.75 23.12 3.24
N ILE A 25 -4.97 24.40 2.97
CA ILE A 25 -3.90 25.35 2.62
C ILE A 25 -2.84 25.47 3.73
N LYS A 26 -3.22 25.15 4.98
CA LYS A 26 -2.31 25.18 6.15
C LYS A 26 -1.46 23.92 6.29
N LYS A 27 -1.67 22.88 5.48
CA LYS A 27 -0.86 21.65 5.51
C LYS A 27 0.49 21.85 4.82
N SER A 28 1.42 20.93 5.06
CA SER A 28 2.68 20.89 4.32
C SER A 28 2.41 20.84 2.80
N PRO A 29 3.21 21.55 1.96
CA PRO A 29 2.98 21.65 0.52
C PRO A 29 2.89 20.31 -0.21
N SER A 30 3.68 19.31 0.19
CA SER A 30 3.65 17.98 -0.43
C SER A 30 2.33 17.25 -0.18
N ILE A 31 1.82 17.33 1.05
CA ILE A 31 0.53 16.73 1.45
C ILE A 31 -0.62 17.35 0.65
N LEU A 32 -0.59 18.68 0.54
CA LEU A 32 -1.59 19.41 -0.22
C LEU A 32 -1.57 19.01 -1.70
N MET A 33 -0.38 18.91 -2.28
CA MET A 33 -0.22 18.51 -3.68
C MET A 33 -0.77 17.10 -3.93
N ASP A 34 -0.41 16.12 -3.10
CA ASP A 34 -0.87 14.73 -3.26
C ASP A 34 -2.39 14.62 -3.12
N GLN A 35 -2.99 15.36 -2.18
CA GLN A 35 -4.45 15.40 -2.01
C GLN A 35 -5.16 16.04 -3.21
N LEU A 36 -4.59 17.12 -3.76
CA LEU A 36 -5.13 17.77 -4.96
C LEU A 36 -5.04 16.82 -6.16
N ILE A 37 -3.88 16.22 -6.41
CA ILE A 37 -3.68 15.24 -7.48
C ILE A 37 -4.68 14.09 -7.32
N ALA A 38 -4.87 13.56 -6.11
CA ALA A 38 -5.79 12.46 -5.84
C ALA A 38 -7.25 12.80 -6.19
N GLU A 39 -7.75 13.98 -5.82
CA GLU A 39 -9.11 14.39 -6.20
C GLU A 39 -9.25 14.72 -7.69
N TYR A 40 -8.24 15.32 -8.32
CA TYR A 40 -8.25 15.55 -9.77
C TYR A 40 -8.22 14.24 -10.57
N LEU A 41 -7.46 13.24 -10.12
CA LEU A 41 -7.45 11.92 -10.73
C LEU A 41 -8.81 11.25 -10.64
N ARG A 42 -9.46 11.27 -9.46
CA ARG A 42 -10.81 10.72 -9.31
C ARG A 42 -11.82 11.46 -10.16
N HIS A 43 -11.77 12.79 -10.18
CA HIS A 43 -12.68 13.60 -10.99
C HIS A 43 -12.51 13.33 -12.49
N ALA A 44 -11.27 13.34 -12.98
CA ALA A 44 -10.96 13.07 -14.38
C ALA A 44 -11.35 11.65 -14.77
N LEU A 45 -10.98 10.64 -13.95
CA LEU A 45 -11.32 9.25 -14.22
C LEU A 45 -12.83 9.02 -14.21
N TYR A 46 -13.54 9.52 -13.18
CA TYR A 46 -15.00 9.38 -13.08
C TYR A 46 -15.70 10.02 -14.28
N THR A 47 -15.32 11.25 -14.65
CA THR A 47 -15.92 11.97 -15.78
C THR A 47 -15.61 11.31 -17.12
N LEU A 48 -14.39 10.86 -17.33
CA LEU A 48 -14.01 10.18 -18.58
C LEU A 48 -14.70 8.81 -18.72
N THR A 49 -14.88 8.09 -17.62
CA THR A 49 -15.56 6.79 -17.60
C THR A 49 -17.07 6.91 -17.79
N HIS A 50 -17.71 7.94 -17.23
CA HIS A 50 -19.17 8.13 -17.26
C HIS A 50 -19.63 9.22 -18.24
N GLY A 51 -18.72 9.77 -19.05
CA GLY A 51 -19.04 10.79 -20.05
C GLY A 51 -19.77 10.26 -21.29
N SER A 52 -19.96 8.95 -21.38
CA SER A 52 -20.71 8.27 -22.45
C SER A 52 -21.85 7.43 -21.86
N THR A 53 -22.75 6.93 -22.71
CA THR A 53 -23.87 6.06 -22.30
C THR A 53 -23.40 4.73 -21.69
N THR A 54 -22.15 4.32 -21.95
CA THR A 54 -21.53 3.11 -21.42
C THR A 54 -20.33 3.44 -20.54
N VAL A 55 -20.14 2.67 -19.47
CA VAL A 55 -18.92 2.75 -18.64
C VAL A 55 -17.72 2.29 -19.47
N GLN A 56 -16.74 3.18 -19.67
CA GLN A 56 -15.54 2.85 -20.46
C GLN A 56 -14.24 2.99 -19.65
N PRO A 57 -13.30 2.04 -19.81
CA PRO A 57 -11.99 2.16 -19.19
C PRO A 57 -11.18 3.29 -19.83
N VAL A 58 -10.34 3.92 -19.03
CA VAL A 58 -9.56 5.09 -19.44
C VAL A 58 -8.09 4.72 -19.52
N PHE A 59 -7.47 4.98 -20.67
CA PHE A 59 -6.04 4.76 -20.86
C PHE A 59 -5.21 5.75 -20.02
N VAL A 60 -4.15 5.25 -19.38
CA VAL A 60 -3.36 5.98 -18.38
C VAL A 60 -2.76 7.30 -18.88
N THR A 61 -2.33 7.35 -20.15
CA THR A 61 -1.76 8.59 -20.71
C THR A 61 -2.81 9.69 -20.87
N LYS A 62 -4.04 9.32 -21.27
CA LYS A 62 -5.17 10.26 -21.36
C LYS A 62 -5.52 10.82 -19.98
N LEU A 63 -5.62 9.94 -18.98
CA LEU A 63 -5.91 10.33 -17.60
C LEU A 63 -4.83 11.26 -17.02
N THR A 64 -3.57 10.86 -17.11
CA THR A 64 -2.45 11.63 -16.53
C THR A 64 -2.23 12.95 -17.25
N ASN A 65 -2.37 13.01 -18.59
CA ASN A 65 -2.27 14.26 -19.34
C ASN A 65 -3.39 15.24 -18.97
N GLN A 66 -4.63 14.78 -18.79
CA GLN A 66 -5.73 15.65 -18.37
C GLN A 66 -5.47 16.28 -17.01
N VAL A 67 -5.02 15.49 -16.02
CA VAL A 67 -4.66 16.03 -14.69
C VAL A 67 -3.47 16.98 -14.78
N ARG A 68 -2.45 16.64 -15.59
CA ARG A 68 -1.27 17.48 -15.78
C ARG A 68 -1.65 18.85 -16.34
N CYS A 69 -2.47 18.91 -17.39
CA CYS A 69 -2.94 20.19 -17.95
C CYS A 69 -3.64 21.09 -16.92
N GLN A 70 -4.40 20.50 -15.99
CA GLN A 70 -5.10 21.25 -14.93
C GLN A 70 -4.16 21.77 -13.84
N LEU A 71 -3.11 21.00 -13.51
CA LEU A 71 -2.23 21.30 -12.38
C LEU A 71 -0.92 22.02 -12.76
N THR A 72 -0.50 21.97 -14.03
CA THR A 72 0.69 22.67 -14.56
C THR A 72 0.73 24.16 -14.18
N PRO A 73 -0.36 24.94 -14.25
CA PRO A 73 -0.33 26.35 -13.86
C PRO A 73 0.04 26.59 -12.38
N LEU A 74 -0.17 25.62 -11.50
CA LEU A 74 0.22 25.71 -10.09
C LEU A 74 1.66 25.27 -9.81
N TRP A 75 2.15 24.27 -10.53
CA TRP A 75 3.47 23.67 -10.31
C TRP A 75 4.19 23.34 -11.62
N PRO A 76 4.56 24.34 -12.43
CA PRO A 76 5.19 24.10 -13.73
C PRO A 76 6.50 23.32 -13.60
N ASP A 77 7.32 23.65 -12.60
CA ASP A 77 8.64 23.04 -12.39
C ASP A 77 8.57 21.54 -12.08
N ILE A 78 7.48 21.10 -11.44
CA ILE A 78 7.26 19.70 -11.04
C ILE A 78 6.85 18.88 -12.25
N PHE A 79 5.99 19.41 -13.12
CA PHE A 79 5.42 18.64 -14.23
C PHE A 79 6.24 18.73 -15.52
N GLN A 80 7.15 19.71 -15.65
CA GLN A 80 8.05 19.81 -16.82
C GLN A 80 9.27 18.88 -16.73
N ASN A 81 9.71 18.50 -15.52
CA ASN A 81 10.91 17.67 -15.29
C ASN A 81 10.59 16.23 -14.86
N ALA A 82 9.35 15.79 -15.03
CA ALA A 82 8.85 14.50 -14.54
C ALA A 82 9.31 13.32 -15.41
N ASN A 83 10.61 13.00 -15.39
CA ASN A 83 11.15 11.84 -16.13
C ASN A 83 11.02 10.52 -15.35
N ALA A 84 11.43 10.47 -14.07
CA ALA A 84 11.48 9.23 -13.28
C ALA A 84 10.51 9.18 -12.09
N ASP A 85 10.05 10.33 -11.58
CA ASP A 85 9.16 10.42 -10.41
C ASP A 85 7.96 11.32 -10.74
N ASP A 86 7.08 10.85 -11.65
CA ASP A 86 5.84 11.56 -11.98
C ASP A 86 4.87 11.47 -10.77
N PRO A 87 4.61 12.59 -10.07
CA PRO A 87 3.76 12.57 -8.89
C PRO A 87 2.31 12.18 -9.22
N ILE A 88 1.84 12.41 -10.46
CA ILE A 88 0.49 12.00 -10.87
C ILE A 88 0.41 10.48 -10.93
N ARG A 89 1.40 9.83 -11.54
CA ARG A 89 1.46 8.37 -11.62
C ARG A 89 1.65 7.75 -10.24
N ARG A 90 2.51 8.33 -9.40
CA ARG A 90 2.68 7.89 -8.00
C ARG A 90 1.38 7.93 -7.21
N VAL A 91 0.63 9.04 -7.28
CA VAL A 91 -0.65 9.18 -6.58
C VAL A 91 -1.72 8.26 -7.17
N LEU A 92 -1.74 8.03 -8.49
CA LEU A 92 -2.64 7.06 -9.12
C LEU A 92 -2.40 5.63 -8.58
N GLU A 93 -1.14 5.21 -8.43
CA GLU A 93 -0.81 3.94 -7.79
C GLU A 93 -1.19 3.91 -6.30
N GLN A 94 -1.11 5.03 -5.58
CA GLN A 94 -1.58 5.12 -4.19
C GLN A 94 -3.11 4.98 -4.13
N LEU A 95 -3.86 5.59 -5.04
CA LEU A 95 -5.32 5.41 -5.15
C LEU A 95 -5.70 3.96 -5.48
N LYS A 96 -4.91 3.29 -6.34
CA LYS A 96 -5.05 1.85 -6.63
C LYS A 96 -4.84 1.03 -5.36
N GLN A 97 -3.77 1.34 -4.62
CA GLN A 97 -3.44 0.66 -3.39
C GLN A 97 -4.54 0.83 -2.35
N VAL A 98 -5.13 2.01 -2.20
CA VAL A 98 -6.26 2.26 -1.28
C VAL A 98 -7.56 1.60 -1.77
N GLY A 99 -7.67 1.36 -3.08
CA GLY A 99 -8.78 0.67 -3.72
C GLY A 99 -9.84 1.61 -4.28
N ASP A 100 -9.55 2.90 -4.46
CA ASP A 100 -10.46 3.86 -5.10
C ASP A 100 -10.52 3.67 -6.62
N VAL A 101 -9.45 3.15 -7.21
CA VAL A 101 -9.34 2.88 -8.64
C VAL A 101 -8.77 1.49 -8.87
N ALA A 102 -9.06 0.91 -10.03
CA ALA A 102 -8.53 -0.38 -10.46
C ALA A 102 -7.84 -0.23 -11.81
N GLU A 103 -6.72 -0.94 -11.97
CA GLU A 103 -6.06 -1.13 -13.26
C GLU A 103 -6.55 -2.46 -13.83
N LEU A 104 -6.97 -2.47 -15.10
CA LEU A 104 -7.49 -3.65 -15.80
C LEU A 104 -6.42 -4.41 -16.59
N GLY A 105 -5.18 -3.90 -16.62
CA GLY A 105 -4.13 -4.35 -17.53
C GLY A 105 -3.92 -3.38 -18.69
N ASP A 106 -2.79 -3.53 -19.39
CA ASP A 106 -2.42 -2.76 -20.59
C ASP A 106 -2.55 -1.23 -20.45
N GLY A 107 -2.39 -0.71 -19.23
CA GLY A 107 -2.49 0.72 -18.94
C GLY A 107 -3.92 1.27 -18.90
N TYR A 108 -4.96 0.44 -18.78
CA TYR A 108 -6.35 0.86 -18.65
C TYR A 108 -6.84 0.89 -17.20
N TRP A 109 -7.62 1.91 -16.86
CA TRP A 109 -8.05 2.21 -15.50
C TRP A 109 -9.56 2.45 -15.40
N LEU A 110 -10.14 2.10 -14.25
CA LEU A 110 -11.54 2.37 -13.91
C LEU A 110 -11.69 2.84 -12.46
N PRO A 111 -12.68 3.71 -12.16
CA PRO A 111 -13.08 3.98 -10.79
C PRO A 111 -13.70 2.71 -10.19
N THR A 112 -13.38 2.37 -8.95
CA THR A 112 -14.06 1.25 -8.27
C THR A 112 -15.42 1.71 -7.72
N PRO A 113 -16.39 0.78 -7.56
CA PRO A 113 -17.66 1.07 -6.91
C PRO A 113 -17.47 1.63 -5.49
N LEU A 114 -18.40 2.50 -5.09
CA LEU A 114 -18.46 3.04 -3.73
C LEU A 114 -18.77 1.92 -2.74
N ARG A 115 -18.09 1.94 -1.60
CA ARG A 115 -18.31 1.01 -0.49
C ARG A 115 -17.97 1.64 0.85
N LEU A 116 -18.67 1.20 1.88
CA LEU A 116 -18.46 1.61 3.26
C LEU A 116 -17.60 0.60 3.99
N VAL A 117 -16.57 1.08 4.69
CA VAL A 117 -15.68 0.23 5.50
C VAL A 117 -15.66 0.76 6.92
N ARG A 118 -16.03 -0.06 7.89
CA ARG A 118 -15.97 0.31 9.32
C ARG A 118 -14.63 -0.12 9.92
N LEU A 119 -13.90 0.81 10.51
CA LEU A 119 -12.68 0.53 11.26
C LEU A 119 -12.98 -0.24 12.55
N LEU A 120 -12.03 -1.05 13.00
CA LEU A 120 -12.23 -2.00 14.09
C LEU A 120 -12.31 -1.32 15.46
N ASN A 121 -11.38 -0.41 15.77
CA ASN A 121 -11.22 0.11 17.12
C ASN A 121 -12.00 1.41 17.36
N ASN A 122 -11.94 2.37 16.44
CA ASN A 122 -12.59 3.68 16.63
C ASN A 122 -13.99 3.78 16.00
N ARG A 123 -14.48 2.70 15.37
CA ARG A 123 -15.78 2.62 14.66
C ARG A 123 -15.99 3.69 13.57
N GLN A 124 -14.95 4.40 13.17
CA GLN A 124 -15.03 5.37 12.09
C GLN A 124 -15.35 4.65 10.79
N ILE A 125 -16.17 5.27 9.95
CA ILE A 125 -16.57 4.73 8.66
C ILE A 125 -15.77 5.44 7.57
N LEU A 126 -15.07 4.66 6.75
CA LEU A 126 -14.44 5.11 5.53
C LEU A 126 -15.40 4.92 4.36
N LEU A 127 -15.33 5.84 3.39
CA LEU A 127 -15.98 5.73 2.10
C LEU A 127 -14.89 5.56 1.04
N ILE A 128 -14.84 4.37 0.44
CA ILE A 128 -13.84 3.97 -0.55
C ILE A 128 -14.52 3.91 -1.92
N GLY A 129 -13.83 4.39 -2.97
CA GLY A 129 -14.31 4.32 -4.35
C GLY A 129 -13.90 5.50 -5.21
N GLY A 130 -14.08 5.37 -6.53
CA GLY A 130 -13.46 6.26 -7.52
C GLY A 130 -14.22 7.55 -7.83
N VAL A 131 -15.36 7.80 -7.19
CA VAL A 131 -16.14 9.05 -7.37
C VAL A 131 -15.40 10.21 -6.69
N ASP A 132 -15.35 11.40 -7.28
CA ASP A 132 -14.70 12.57 -6.66
C ASP A 132 -15.49 13.14 -5.46
N THR A 133 -14.80 13.83 -4.56
CA THR A 133 -15.40 14.31 -3.31
C THR A 133 -16.50 15.34 -3.54
N LYS A 134 -16.40 16.20 -4.55
CA LYS A 134 -17.46 17.19 -4.84
C LYS A 134 -18.73 16.52 -5.32
N SER A 135 -18.62 15.53 -6.21
CA SER A 135 -19.76 14.72 -6.66
C SER A 135 -20.43 13.99 -5.49
N LEU A 136 -19.63 13.46 -4.56
CA LEU A 136 -20.15 12.84 -3.33
C LEU A 136 -20.88 13.83 -2.43
N ILE A 137 -20.30 15.01 -2.18
CA ILE A 137 -20.93 16.06 -1.36
C ILE A 137 -22.22 16.58 -2.02
N THR A 138 -22.22 16.72 -3.34
CA THR A 138 -23.41 17.17 -4.09
C THR A 138 -24.54 16.15 -3.96
N ARG A 139 -24.22 14.84 -4.02
CA ARG A 139 -25.22 13.77 -3.98
C ARG A 139 -25.71 13.42 -2.58
N PHE A 140 -24.83 13.47 -1.57
CA PHE A 140 -25.10 12.96 -0.23
C PHE A 140 -25.01 14.03 0.87
N GLY A 141 -24.76 15.28 0.50
CA GLY A 141 -24.55 16.39 1.42
C GLY A 141 -23.14 16.40 2.05
N ASP A 142 -22.93 17.35 2.96
CA ASP A 142 -21.67 17.51 3.69
C ASP A 142 -21.54 16.48 4.83
N ILE A 143 -21.69 15.19 4.51
CA ILE A 143 -21.44 14.07 5.42
C ILE A 143 -20.10 13.39 5.14
N VAL A 144 -19.55 13.59 3.94
CA VAL A 144 -18.28 13.03 3.47
C VAL A 144 -17.16 14.03 3.72
N GLN A 145 -16.13 13.61 4.44
CA GLN A 145 -14.95 14.41 4.71
C GLN A 145 -13.69 13.78 4.09
N PRO A 146 -12.91 14.53 3.29
CA PRO A 146 -11.64 14.04 2.78
C PRO A 146 -10.64 13.83 3.92
N MET A 147 -9.89 12.72 3.88
CA MET A 147 -8.90 12.32 4.87
C MET A 147 -7.74 11.60 4.19
N GLY A 148 -6.62 12.28 3.96
CA GLY A 148 -5.49 11.66 3.24
C GLY A 148 -5.89 11.28 1.82
N PHE A 149 -5.68 10.01 1.47
CA PHE A 149 -6.12 9.39 0.22
C PHE A 149 -7.48 8.70 0.31
N VAL A 150 -8.19 8.78 1.43
CA VAL A 150 -9.55 8.24 1.58
C VAL A 150 -10.54 9.34 1.94
N ARG A 151 -11.82 8.98 2.05
CA ARG A 151 -12.82 9.81 2.73
C ARG A 151 -13.35 9.09 3.95
N ARG A 152 -13.77 9.87 4.93
CA ARG A 152 -14.50 9.40 6.11
C ARG A 152 -15.90 9.98 6.13
N ILE A 153 -16.82 9.23 6.72
CA ILE A 153 -18.14 9.75 7.06
C ILE A 153 -18.05 10.46 8.42
N LYS A 154 -18.70 11.62 8.54
CA LYS A 154 -18.79 12.34 9.83
C LYS A 154 -19.43 11.42 10.89
N PRO A 155 -18.88 11.33 12.12
CA PRO A 155 -19.39 10.39 13.14
C PRO A 155 -20.88 10.52 13.47
N SER A 156 -21.46 11.70 13.33
CA SER A 156 -22.87 11.98 13.63
C SER A 156 -23.80 11.94 12.40
N ALA A 157 -23.30 11.60 11.22
CA ALA A 157 -24.11 11.60 10.00
C ALA A 157 -25.01 10.37 9.90
N ASP A 158 -26.24 10.56 9.42
CA ASP A 158 -27.12 9.46 9.05
C ASP A 158 -26.67 8.84 7.70
N ILE A 159 -26.27 7.58 7.74
CA ILE A 159 -25.78 6.84 6.58
C ILE A 159 -26.89 6.12 5.80
N LYS A 160 -28.15 6.16 6.24
CA LYS A 160 -29.27 5.48 5.56
C LYS A 160 -29.38 5.91 4.10
N HIS A 161 -29.14 7.18 3.80
CA HIS A 161 -29.17 7.69 2.43
C HIS A 161 -28.09 7.07 1.53
N LEU A 162 -26.91 6.74 2.08
CA LEU A 162 -25.84 6.07 1.33
C LEU A 162 -26.24 4.62 1.02
N ILE A 163 -26.78 3.91 2.01
CA ILE A 163 -27.24 2.52 1.87
C ILE A 163 -28.40 2.44 0.87
N ASN A 164 -29.39 3.33 0.99
CA ASN A 164 -30.52 3.42 0.05
C ASN A 164 -30.09 3.76 -1.39
N ALA A 165 -28.93 4.39 -1.56
CA ALA A 165 -28.33 4.66 -2.86
C ALA A 165 -27.53 3.47 -3.43
N GLY A 166 -27.57 2.30 -2.78
CA GLY A 166 -26.88 1.09 -3.21
C GLY A 166 -25.40 1.04 -2.86
N ILE A 167 -24.95 1.79 -1.85
CA ILE A 167 -23.57 1.72 -1.37
C ILE A 167 -23.48 0.62 -0.31
N ASP A 168 -22.82 -0.47 -0.68
CA ASP A 168 -22.70 -1.65 0.16
C ASP A 168 -21.60 -1.52 1.24
N TRP A 169 -21.76 -2.32 2.29
CA TRP A 169 -20.73 -2.55 3.29
C TRP A 169 -19.70 -3.54 2.77
N GLN A 170 -18.42 -3.23 2.98
CA GLN A 170 -17.32 -4.16 2.84
C GLN A 170 -16.69 -4.41 4.21
N HIS A 171 -16.39 -5.67 4.53
CA HIS A 171 -15.66 -6.00 5.75
C HIS A 171 -14.27 -5.36 5.72
N PHE A 172 -13.80 -4.96 6.90
CA PHE A 172 -12.50 -4.30 7.04
C PHE A 172 -11.35 -5.19 6.53
N GLU A 173 -11.41 -6.48 6.86
CA GLU A 173 -10.46 -7.51 6.46
C GLU A 173 -10.40 -7.63 4.94
N ASP A 174 -11.56 -7.71 4.27
CA ASP A 174 -11.64 -7.77 2.81
C ASP A 174 -11.08 -6.52 2.15
N TRP A 175 -11.39 -5.34 2.70
CA TRP A 175 -10.85 -4.08 2.19
C TRP A 175 -9.35 -3.99 2.34
N VAL A 176 -8.80 -4.32 3.51
CA VAL A 176 -7.36 -4.30 3.76
C VAL A 176 -6.63 -5.36 2.93
N GLY A 177 -7.34 -6.42 2.51
CA GLY A 177 -6.77 -7.57 1.79
C GLY A 177 -6.21 -8.61 2.74
N GLU A 178 -6.78 -8.71 3.94
CA GLU A 178 -6.45 -9.75 4.94
C GLU A 178 -7.29 -10.99 4.63
N THR A 179 -6.74 -11.88 3.82
CA THR A 179 -7.39 -13.15 3.42
C THR A 179 -7.31 -14.24 4.48
N GLU A 180 -6.43 -14.07 5.47
CA GLU A 180 -6.04 -15.10 6.43
C GLU A 180 -6.43 -14.65 7.85
N LYS A 181 -7.31 -15.40 8.51
CA LYS A 181 -7.67 -15.14 9.91
C LYS A 181 -6.61 -15.64 10.90
N ALA A 182 -5.69 -16.49 10.43
CA ALA A 182 -4.66 -17.11 11.26
C ALA A 182 -3.48 -16.17 11.51
N ASP A 183 -2.82 -16.33 12.67
CA ASP A 183 -1.54 -15.69 12.96
C ASP A 183 -0.51 -15.96 11.84
N ILE A 184 0.36 -14.98 11.55
CA ILE A 184 1.33 -15.06 10.45
C ILE A 184 2.24 -16.30 10.55
N GLY A 185 2.57 -16.74 11.77
CA GLY A 185 3.37 -17.94 12.00
C GLY A 185 2.59 -19.23 11.76
N ILE A 186 1.29 -19.25 12.01
CA ILE A 186 0.42 -20.39 11.66
C ILE A 186 0.27 -20.47 10.13
N TRP A 187 -0.04 -19.34 9.49
CA TRP A 187 -0.14 -19.24 8.04
C TRP A 187 1.13 -19.74 7.33
N THR A 188 2.29 -19.28 7.82
CA THR A 188 3.59 -19.67 7.22
C THR A 188 3.87 -21.16 7.37
N ARG A 189 3.54 -21.76 8.52
CA ARG A 189 3.68 -23.21 8.72
C ARG A 189 2.81 -23.99 7.74
N ASN A 190 1.54 -23.60 7.62
CA ASN A 190 0.61 -24.23 6.68
C ASN A 190 1.12 -24.14 5.24
N LEU A 191 1.63 -22.97 4.83
CA LEU A 191 2.21 -22.78 3.50
C LEU A 191 3.43 -23.69 3.28
N LEU A 192 4.33 -23.78 4.26
CA LEU A 192 5.50 -24.65 4.19
C LEU A 192 5.11 -26.13 4.17
N ASP A 193 4.09 -26.55 4.93
CA ASP A 193 3.58 -27.92 4.94
C ASP A 193 2.94 -28.31 3.62
N GLU A 194 2.15 -27.43 3.01
CA GLU A 194 1.61 -27.65 1.67
C GLU A 194 2.69 -27.66 0.59
N ALA A 195 3.72 -26.83 0.72
CA ALA A 195 4.89 -26.89 -0.17
C ALA A 195 5.67 -28.20 -0.01
N ARG A 196 5.82 -28.73 1.22
CA ARG A 196 6.46 -30.04 1.48
C ARG A 196 5.79 -31.16 0.70
N LYS A 197 4.45 -31.17 0.67
CA LYS A 197 3.65 -32.17 -0.05
C LYS A 197 3.81 -32.06 -1.58
N ARG A 198 4.04 -30.84 -2.09
CA ARG A 198 4.11 -30.53 -3.53
C ARG A 198 5.52 -30.52 -4.12
N LEU A 199 6.56 -30.74 -3.31
CA LEU A 199 7.94 -30.77 -3.77
C LEU A 199 8.12 -31.74 -4.95
N LYS A 200 8.72 -31.29 -6.05
CA LYS A 200 9.12 -32.10 -7.20
C LYS A 200 10.63 -32.06 -7.38
N PRO A 201 11.25 -33.03 -8.08
CA PRO A 201 12.67 -32.95 -8.44
C PRO A 201 12.96 -31.62 -9.16
N SER A 202 14.04 -30.94 -8.76
CA SER A 202 14.48 -29.72 -9.46
C SER A 202 14.92 -30.07 -10.88
N GLY A 203 14.47 -29.29 -11.88
CA GLY A 203 14.74 -29.56 -13.29
C GLY A 203 16.21 -29.38 -13.72
N SER A 204 17.04 -28.80 -12.85
CA SER A 204 18.49 -28.66 -13.07
C SER A 204 19.24 -28.58 -11.74
N ASP A 205 20.54 -28.91 -11.77
CA ASP A 205 21.50 -28.67 -10.67
C ASP A 205 21.77 -27.15 -10.56
N LEU A 206 20.73 -26.40 -10.18
CA LEU A 206 20.84 -24.97 -9.93
C LEU A 206 21.77 -24.76 -8.74
N THR A 207 22.82 -23.98 -8.97
CA THR A 207 23.85 -23.63 -7.99
C THR A 207 24.02 -22.12 -7.81
N ASP A 208 23.36 -21.31 -8.65
CA ASP A 208 23.36 -19.85 -8.55
C ASP A 208 21.99 -19.33 -8.11
N PHE A 209 21.80 -19.28 -6.80
CA PHE A 209 20.62 -18.72 -6.17
C PHE A 209 20.91 -18.30 -4.73
N GLU A 210 19.97 -17.57 -4.15
CA GLU A 210 20.02 -17.16 -2.75
C GLU A 210 18.91 -17.85 -1.96
N VAL A 211 19.16 -18.05 -0.67
CA VAL A 211 18.19 -18.58 0.28
C VAL A 211 17.90 -17.56 1.37
N TYR A 212 16.65 -17.47 1.79
CA TYR A 212 16.25 -16.60 2.88
C TYR A 212 16.49 -17.30 4.23
N MET A 213 17.45 -16.80 5.01
CA MET A 213 17.93 -17.45 6.23
C MET A 213 18.01 -16.44 7.39
N PRO A 214 16.87 -16.04 7.98
CA PRO A 214 16.86 -15.03 9.04
C PRO A 214 17.61 -15.47 10.30
N CYS A 215 17.65 -16.77 10.59
CA CYS A 215 18.38 -17.31 11.74
C CYS A 215 19.91 -17.11 11.69
N LEU A 216 20.49 -16.93 10.50
CA LEU A 216 21.91 -16.66 10.29
C LEU A 216 22.24 -15.16 10.27
N SER A 217 21.23 -14.30 10.36
CA SER A 217 21.36 -12.84 10.20
C SER A 217 20.30 -12.10 11.03
N GLN A 218 20.17 -12.47 12.30
CA GLN A 218 19.05 -12.08 13.16
C GLN A 218 18.94 -10.55 13.37
N THR A 219 20.08 -9.86 13.43
CA THR A 219 20.18 -8.42 13.64
C THR A 219 20.05 -7.60 12.35
N ASN A 220 20.17 -8.25 11.19
CA ASN A 220 20.15 -7.58 9.90
C ASN A 220 18.71 -7.25 9.45
N LEU A 221 18.59 -6.24 8.59
CA LEU A 221 17.34 -5.94 7.87
C LEU A 221 16.98 -7.12 6.95
N GLN A 222 15.68 -7.31 6.67
CA GLN A 222 15.22 -8.42 5.83
C GLN A 222 15.94 -8.52 4.48
N TYR A 223 16.28 -7.37 3.88
CA TYR A 223 17.02 -7.32 2.62
C TYR A 223 18.37 -8.07 2.67
N TYR A 224 19.06 -8.02 3.81
CA TYR A 224 20.37 -8.64 4.01
C TYR A 224 20.30 -10.05 4.62
N ARG A 225 19.11 -10.65 4.71
CA ARG A 225 18.92 -12.04 5.20
C ARG A 225 18.93 -13.07 4.07
N TRP A 226 19.07 -12.62 2.83
CA TRP A 226 19.32 -13.47 1.67
C TRP A 226 20.80 -13.84 1.62
N ILE A 227 21.08 -15.14 1.56
CA ILE A 227 22.44 -15.68 1.55
C ILE A 227 22.63 -16.46 0.25
N SER A 228 23.68 -16.15 -0.50
CA SER A 228 24.08 -16.96 -1.65
C SER A 228 24.31 -18.41 -1.21
N VAL A 229 23.76 -19.36 -1.95
CA VAL A 229 23.84 -20.79 -1.61
C VAL A 229 25.30 -21.28 -1.47
N GLN A 230 26.22 -20.70 -2.24
CA GLN A 230 27.65 -20.99 -2.21
C GLN A 230 28.32 -20.58 -0.89
N LYS A 231 27.71 -19.65 -0.14
CA LYS A 231 28.21 -19.19 1.16
C LYS A 231 27.65 -20.00 2.34
N LEU A 232 26.76 -20.97 2.09
CA LEU A 232 26.21 -21.81 3.15
C LEU A 232 27.25 -22.81 3.65
N LYS A 233 27.65 -22.69 4.92
CA LYS A 233 28.55 -23.65 5.58
C LYS A 233 27.87 -24.96 5.93
N LYS A 234 26.54 -24.94 6.13
CA LYS A 234 25.73 -26.08 6.51
C LYS A 234 24.42 -26.05 5.75
N VAL A 235 24.07 -27.18 5.14
CA VAL A 235 22.80 -27.33 4.45
C VAL A 235 21.65 -27.34 5.45
N PRO A 236 20.65 -26.44 5.33
CA PRO A 236 19.45 -26.50 6.13
C PRO A 236 18.69 -27.81 5.85
N LYS A 237 18.26 -28.50 6.91
CA LYS A 237 17.48 -29.74 6.79
C LYS A 237 16.04 -29.49 6.36
N GLU A 238 15.55 -28.28 6.60
CA GLU A 238 14.18 -27.85 6.32
C GLU A 238 14.05 -27.28 4.90
N ILE A 239 12.81 -27.07 4.47
CA ILE A 239 12.53 -26.30 3.27
C ILE A 239 12.89 -24.84 3.52
N VAL A 240 13.53 -24.22 2.54
CA VAL A 240 13.89 -22.80 2.56
C VAL A 240 13.25 -22.06 1.40
N LEU A 241 13.05 -20.76 1.57
CA LEU A 241 12.66 -19.88 0.48
C LEU A 241 13.89 -19.53 -0.36
N CYS A 242 13.85 -19.85 -1.65
CA CYS A 242 14.87 -19.58 -2.63
C CYS A 242 14.48 -18.37 -3.50
N ARG A 243 15.49 -17.64 -3.98
CA ARG A 243 15.35 -16.56 -4.95
C ARG A 243 16.40 -16.69 -6.04
N PHE A 244 15.97 -16.59 -7.29
CA PHE A 244 16.84 -16.56 -8.47
C PHE A 244 16.84 -15.16 -9.05
N LYS A 245 18.02 -14.66 -9.43
CA LYS A 245 18.20 -13.34 -10.05
C LYS A 245 18.68 -13.55 -11.48
N GLN A 246 17.76 -13.94 -12.36
CA GLN A 246 18.00 -13.96 -13.81
C GLN A 246 17.52 -12.63 -14.40
N THR A 247 16.84 -12.65 -15.56
CA THR A 247 16.17 -11.47 -16.13
C THR A 247 15.10 -10.90 -15.20
N PHE A 248 14.37 -11.79 -14.51
CA PHE A 248 13.39 -11.44 -13.50
C PHE A 248 13.67 -12.21 -12.21
N VAL A 249 13.21 -11.64 -11.09
CA VAL A 249 13.34 -12.28 -9.79
C VAL A 249 12.24 -13.31 -9.62
N THR A 250 12.60 -14.58 -9.54
CA THR A 250 11.67 -15.68 -9.26
C THR A 250 11.91 -16.27 -7.89
N TYR A 251 10.88 -16.87 -7.31
CA TYR A 251 10.90 -17.44 -5.96
C TYR A 251 10.32 -18.85 -5.99
N CYS A 252 10.93 -19.74 -5.21
CA CYS A 252 10.39 -21.08 -4.96
C CYS A 252 10.70 -21.52 -3.53
N LEU A 253 9.98 -22.52 -3.03
CA LEU A 253 10.32 -23.21 -1.79
C LEU A 253 11.09 -24.48 -2.12
N GLY A 254 12.27 -24.64 -1.53
CA GLY A 254 13.25 -25.64 -1.94
C GLY A 254 13.81 -26.48 -0.80
N ARG A 255 14.13 -27.75 -1.08
CA ARG A 255 14.98 -28.58 -0.23
C ARG A 255 16.37 -28.71 -0.84
N LEU A 256 17.38 -28.38 -0.05
CA LEU A 256 18.77 -28.37 -0.46
C LEU A 256 19.47 -29.69 -0.14
N THR A 257 20.52 -30.03 -0.90
CA THR A 257 21.41 -31.18 -0.64
C THR A 257 22.85 -30.85 -0.99
N GLY A 258 23.79 -31.69 -0.52
CA GLY A 258 25.22 -31.63 -0.85
C GLY A 258 26.07 -30.97 0.24
N GLU A 259 27.20 -31.58 0.59
CA GLU A 259 28.08 -31.06 1.66
C GLU A 259 29.11 -30.05 1.15
N LYS A 260 29.68 -30.31 -0.04
CA LYS A 260 30.72 -29.47 -0.67
C LYS A 260 30.16 -28.54 -1.75
N SER A 261 29.11 -28.97 -2.43
CA SER A 261 28.40 -28.19 -3.44
C SER A 261 26.91 -28.25 -3.13
N VAL A 262 26.40 -27.18 -2.53
CA VAL A 262 24.99 -27.10 -2.13
C VAL A 262 24.15 -26.83 -3.37
N ARG A 263 23.18 -27.70 -3.63
CA ARG A 263 22.27 -27.63 -4.78
C ARG A 263 20.81 -27.72 -4.37
N LEU A 264 19.93 -27.17 -5.19
CA LEU A 264 18.50 -27.34 -5.05
C LEU A 264 18.09 -28.74 -5.54
N HIS A 265 17.64 -29.60 -4.63
CA HIS A 265 17.30 -30.99 -4.95
C HIS A 265 15.83 -31.16 -5.32
N ARG A 266 14.95 -30.49 -4.57
CA ARG A 266 13.51 -30.48 -4.82
C ARG A 266 12.96 -29.09 -4.63
N GLU A 267 11.97 -28.75 -5.42
CA GLU A 267 11.34 -27.43 -5.37
C GLU A 267 9.82 -27.51 -5.49
N SER A 268 9.16 -26.48 -4.97
CA SER A 268 7.75 -26.20 -5.14
C SER A 268 7.63 -24.74 -5.56
N GLU A 269 6.97 -24.51 -6.68
CA GLU A 269 6.60 -23.17 -7.12
C GLU A 269 5.68 -22.52 -6.08
N LEU A 270 5.81 -21.20 -5.95
CA LEU A 270 4.86 -20.37 -5.21
C LEU A 270 3.77 -19.91 -6.17
N GLY A 271 2.52 -20.05 -5.76
CA GLY A 271 1.39 -19.54 -6.54
C GLY A 271 1.44 -18.02 -6.68
N GLN A 272 0.82 -17.49 -7.73
CA GLN A 272 0.82 -16.06 -8.04
C GLN A 272 0.11 -15.23 -6.95
N GLU A 273 -0.77 -15.86 -6.19
CA GLU A 273 -1.49 -15.30 -5.06
C GLU A 273 -0.62 -15.09 -3.82
N ILE A 274 0.55 -15.74 -3.74
CA ILE A 274 1.42 -15.66 -2.57
C ILE A 274 2.22 -14.37 -2.57
N GLU A 275 1.90 -13.50 -1.62
CA GLU A 275 2.69 -12.31 -1.39
C GLU A 275 4.02 -12.64 -0.70
N ILE A 276 5.12 -12.60 -1.48
CA ILE A 276 6.47 -12.91 -1.00
C ILE A 276 6.87 -12.07 0.22
N ARG A 277 6.52 -10.77 0.24
CA ARG A 277 6.86 -9.91 1.38
C ARG A 277 6.22 -10.43 2.67
N LYS A 278 4.94 -10.79 2.64
CA LYS A 278 4.22 -11.39 3.77
C LYS A 278 4.91 -12.68 4.23
N LEU A 279 5.38 -13.52 3.30
CA LEU A 279 6.15 -14.72 3.60
C LEU A 279 7.47 -14.43 4.33
N LEU A 280 8.19 -13.36 4.00
CA LEU A 280 9.41 -12.98 4.72
C LEU A 280 9.14 -12.70 6.20
N TYR A 281 8.09 -11.93 6.52
CA TYR A 281 7.67 -11.67 7.90
C TYR A 281 7.27 -12.95 8.64
N GLY A 282 6.58 -13.84 7.94
CA GLY A 282 6.23 -15.15 8.46
C GLY A 282 7.42 -16.04 8.81
N LEU A 283 8.40 -16.13 7.91
CA LEU A 283 9.66 -16.85 8.16
C LEU A 283 10.42 -16.21 9.32
N ASP A 284 10.49 -14.88 9.38
CA ASP A 284 11.11 -14.16 10.49
C ASP A 284 10.45 -14.51 11.84
N ALA A 285 9.12 -14.60 11.88
CA ALA A 285 8.39 -14.99 13.08
C ALA A 285 8.73 -16.44 13.51
N LEU A 286 8.77 -17.39 12.56
CA LEU A 286 9.12 -18.79 12.85
C LEU A 286 10.55 -18.94 13.39
N TYR A 287 11.50 -18.19 12.83
CA TYR A 287 12.89 -18.18 13.29
C TYR A 287 13.13 -17.26 14.50
N LYS A 288 12.08 -16.70 15.12
CA LYS A 288 12.15 -15.78 16.26
C LYS A 288 13.04 -14.54 16.00
N CYS A 289 13.11 -14.11 14.74
CA CYS A 289 13.87 -12.96 14.27
C CYS A 289 12.95 -11.83 13.75
N PRO A 290 11.91 -11.41 14.50
CA PRO A 290 10.92 -10.47 14.00
C PRO A 290 11.55 -9.13 13.63
N THR A 291 11.00 -8.51 12.59
CA THR A 291 11.37 -7.14 12.25
C THR A 291 10.85 -6.17 13.31
N LYS A 292 11.42 -4.97 13.32
CA LYS A 292 11.07 -3.91 14.27
C LYS A 292 10.58 -2.69 13.50
N ALA A 293 9.56 -2.05 14.04
CA ALA A 293 9.14 -0.70 13.68
C ALA A 293 9.41 0.21 14.87
N LYS A 294 9.84 1.44 14.59
CA LYS A 294 10.02 2.46 15.61
C LYS A 294 8.81 3.38 15.60
N PHE A 295 8.32 3.75 16.78
CA PHE A 295 7.27 4.74 16.95
C PHE A 295 7.81 5.94 17.72
N GLU A 296 7.68 7.13 17.14
CA GLU A 296 8.07 8.41 17.74
C GLU A 296 6.80 9.24 17.96
N GLN A 297 6.52 9.62 19.21
CA GLN A 297 5.43 10.55 19.47
C GLN A 297 5.85 11.96 19.04
N LEU A 298 5.08 12.61 18.16
CA LEU A 298 5.38 13.97 17.71
C LEU A 298 4.66 15.03 18.57
N ASN A 299 3.42 14.74 18.98
CA ASN A 299 2.59 15.52 19.90
C ASN A 299 1.37 14.67 20.31
N ASP A 300 0.52 15.14 21.21
CA ASP A 300 -0.64 14.38 21.73
C ASP A 300 -1.59 13.80 20.67
N LYS A 301 -1.60 14.36 19.44
CA LYS A 301 -2.52 13.96 18.37
C LYS A 301 -1.86 13.19 17.23
N LYS A 302 -0.53 13.10 17.21
CA LYS A 302 0.23 12.53 16.10
C LYS A 302 1.48 11.79 16.57
N GLY A 303 1.74 10.67 15.91
CA GLY A 303 3.03 9.98 16.00
C GLY A 303 3.57 9.63 14.62
N LYS A 304 4.80 9.15 14.59
CA LYS A 304 5.51 8.74 13.38
C LYS A 304 5.95 7.28 13.52
N LEU A 305 5.50 6.45 12.59
CA LEU A 305 5.95 5.07 12.43
C LEU A 305 7.07 5.00 11.42
N ILE A 306 8.18 4.36 11.79
CA ILE A 306 9.37 4.21 10.96
C ILE A 306 9.69 2.74 10.78
N PHE A 307 9.74 2.31 9.51
CA PHE A 307 10.06 0.96 9.10
C PHE A 307 11.38 0.94 8.34
N ARG A 308 12.20 -0.08 8.62
CA ARG A 308 13.46 -0.35 7.90
C ARG A 308 13.34 -1.52 6.92
N SER A 309 12.15 -2.07 6.77
CA SER A 309 11.85 -3.16 5.84
C SER A 309 10.55 -2.86 5.12
N TRP A 310 10.48 -3.31 3.88
CA TRP A 310 9.34 -3.05 3.00
C TRP A 310 8.12 -3.83 3.46
N LEU A 311 7.01 -3.11 3.67
CA LEU A 311 5.77 -3.72 4.10
C LEU A 311 5.05 -4.45 2.95
N PRO A 312 4.24 -5.48 3.28
CA PRO A 312 3.28 -6.06 2.35
C PRO A 312 2.26 -5.02 1.86
N ALA A 313 1.60 -5.29 0.73
CA ALA A 313 0.62 -4.40 0.10
C ALA A 313 -0.55 -4.08 1.05
N THR A 314 -1.03 -5.09 1.78
CA THR A 314 -2.09 -5.00 2.80
C THR A 314 -1.80 -3.92 3.85
N GLN A 315 -0.62 -3.93 4.47
CA GLN A 315 -0.25 -2.96 5.50
C GLN A 315 0.10 -1.58 4.91
N ARG A 316 0.63 -1.53 3.68
CA ARG A 316 0.82 -0.26 2.98
C ARG A 316 -0.50 0.42 2.66
N ARG A 317 -1.51 -0.32 2.19
CA ARG A 317 -2.89 0.16 1.97
C ARG A 317 -3.44 0.83 3.22
N LEU A 318 -3.33 0.14 4.37
CA LEU A 318 -3.79 0.68 5.65
C LEU A 318 -3.08 1.97 6.04
N LEU A 319 -1.75 2.02 5.93
CA LEU A 319 -0.94 3.20 6.27
C LEU A 319 -1.18 4.39 5.33
N LEU A 320 -1.43 4.14 4.04
CA LEU A 320 -1.80 5.18 3.08
C LEU A 320 -3.21 5.74 3.34
N ALA A 321 -4.14 4.88 3.78
CA ALA A 321 -5.49 5.29 4.09
C ALA A 321 -5.60 6.07 5.40
N LEU A 322 -4.90 5.62 6.45
CA LEU A 322 -5.05 6.15 7.82
C LEU A 322 -3.90 7.05 8.26
N GLY A 323 -2.86 7.17 7.45
CA GLY A 323 -1.66 7.97 7.72
C GLY A 323 -1.25 8.83 6.55
N HIS A 324 -0.03 9.35 6.63
CA HIS A 324 0.59 10.13 5.58
C HIS A 324 2.05 9.71 5.42
N GLU A 325 2.45 9.36 4.20
CA GLU A 325 3.82 8.95 3.92
C GLU A 325 4.77 10.15 4.00
N VAL A 326 5.77 10.06 4.88
CA VAL A 326 6.85 11.04 5.08
C VAL A 326 8.22 10.38 4.90
N SER A 327 8.26 9.33 4.06
CA SER A 327 9.43 8.52 3.81
C SER A 327 10.63 9.34 3.34
N SER A 328 11.82 8.87 3.71
CA SER A 328 13.10 9.34 3.18
C SER A 328 13.72 8.25 2.31
N ARG A 329 14.80 8.56 1.57
CA ARG A 329 15.51 7.56 0.74
C ARG A 329 15.94 6.29 1.52
N LEU A 330 16.14 6.41 2.83
CA LEU A 330 16.69 5.34 3.68
C LEU A 330 15.65 4.67 4.58
N SER A 331 14.43 5.21 4.69
CA SER A 331 13.42 4.69 5.61
C SER A 331 12.00 4.94 5.12
N LEU A 332 11.14 3.94 5.32
CA LEU A 332 9.72 4.06 5.07
C LEU A 332 9.07 4.63 6.33
N SER A 333 8.51 5.83 6.24
CA SER A 333 7.98 6.56 7.41
C SER A 333 6.56 7.05 7.16
N TYR A 334 5.70 6.94 8.17
CA TYR A 334 4.32 7.40 8.11
C TYR A 334 3.96 8.23 9.35
N GLU A 335 3.40 9.42 9.15
CA GLU A 335 2.70 10.15 10.21
C GLU A 335 1.30 9.59 10.38
N VAL A 336 0.91 9.30 11.62
CA VAL A 336 -0.38 8.69 11.97
C VAL A 336 -1.05 9.50 13.08
N SER A 337 -2.35 9.72 12.95
CA SER A 337 -3.15 10.36 14.01
C SER A 337 -3.40 9.37 15.14
N SER A 338 -3.44 9.86 16.39
CA SER A 338 -3.79 9.08 17.58
C SER A 338 -5.11 8.32 17.44
N ASP A 339 -6.08 8.89 16.70
CA ASP A 339 -7.38 8.26 16.42
C ASP A 339 -7.26 6.91 15.70
N PHE A 340 -6.19 6.69 14.93
CA PHE A 340 -5.98 5.47 14.13
C PHE A 340 -4.84 4.59 14.62
N GLN A 341 -4.09 5.02 15.64
CA GLN A 341 -2.90 4.29 16.11
C GLN A 341 -3.23 2.86 16.52
N LYS A 342 -4.35 2.65 17.24
CA LYS A 342 -4.76 1.30 17.67
C LYS A 342 -5.05 0.36 16.49
N ASP A 343 -5.78 0.84 15.47
CA ASP A 343 -6.08 0.07 14.26
C ASP A 343 -4.81 -0.28 13.49
N ILE A 344 -3.92 0.69 13.31
CA ILE A 344 -2.64 0.49 12.62
C ILE A 344 -1.75 -0.46 13.40
N PHE A 345 -1.56 -0.25 14.71
CA PHE A 345 -0.66 -1.05 15.54
C PHE A 345 -1.10 -2.50 15.59
N SER A 346 -2.40 -2.74 15.79
CA SER A 346 -2.97 -4.09 15.77
C SER A 346 -2.64 -4.81 14.47
N GLN A 347 -2.86 -4.16 13.32
CA GLN A 347 -2.62 -4.74 12.00
C GLN A 347 -1.12 -4.93 11.67
N ILE A 348 -0.26 -4.03 12.13
CA ILE A 348 1.20 -4.16 12.00
C ILE A 348 1.73 -5.29 12.88
N GLN A 349 1.23 -5.44 14.11
CA GLN A 349 1.62 -6.49 15.04
C GLN A 349 1.18 -7.88 14.57
N LYS A 350 0.05 -8.01 13.85
CA LYS A 350 -0.36 -9.27 13.21
C LYS A 350 0.65 -9.81 12.19
N LEU A 351 1.50 -8.95 11.60
CA LEU A 351 2.63 -9.39 10.77
C LEU A 351 3.84 -9.88 11.60
N GLY A 352 3.74 -9.92 12.93
CA GLY A 352 4.87 -10.23 13.80
C GLY A 352 5.88 -9.09 13.92
N ILE A 353 5.53 -7.87 13.51
CA ILE A 353 6.39 -6.69 13.65
C ILE A 353 6.34 -6.21 15.09
N LYS A 354 7.52 -6.06 15.72
CA LYS A 354 7.64 -5.47 17.06
C LYS A 354 7.70 -3.96 16.96
N ILE A 355 6.72 -3.26 17.53
CA ILE A 355 6.71 -1.80 17.64
C ILE A 355 7.50 -1.42 18.89
N ILE A 356 8.49 -0.55 18.74
CA ILE A 356 9.31 0.00 19.82
C ILE A 356 8.95 1.47 19.96
N GLU A 357 8.40 1.82 21.12
CA GLU A 357 8.10 3.21 21.48
C GLU A 357 9.38 3.85 22.04
N GLU A 358 9.85 4.93 21.41
CA GLU A 358 10.82 5.82 22.04
C GLU A 358 10.06 6.91 22.81
N LYS A 359 10.37 7.00 24.10
CA LYS A 359 9.82 8.03 25.00
C LYS A 359 10.51 9.37 24.78
#